data_AF-A0AAD6YVN1-F1
#
_entry.id   AF-A0AAD6YVN1-F1
#
_cell.length_a   1.000
_cell.length_b   1.000
_cell.length_c   1.000
_cell.angle_alpha   90.00
_cell.angle_beta   90.00
_cell.angle_gamma   90.00
#
_symmetry.space_group_name_H-M   'P 1'
#
loop_
_entity.id
_entity.type
_entity.pdbx_description
1 polymer ?
#
loop_
_entity_poly.entity_id
_entity_poly.type
_entity_poly.pdbx_seq_one_letter_code
_entity_poly.pdbx_strand_id
1 'polypeptide(L)'
;MLVASILFDTIPRHVYLHILLRIPSLYFSRVTRIFEDARLSLPAIKRMAQASAEQWESNYSSPFTFIQQPMATNEAPLPRSLLSFRASWESFVDSLMREWKTLNVISVLICRAILTLLQIDAASHPITRTTALFSLICALMSLLYGCMYIVRFGTMRKMHKASSFATEAQNSAASIWWNVWVLLAMPAIWLSWSIITFFASIMSFIWLSGSSQDLAGVVLSPRAALGPRIGLTFVFSLGLVYLVLIVREFHRY
;
A
#
# COMPACT_ATOMS: atom_id res chain seq x y z
N MET A 1 -29.94 21.54 -0.41
CA MET A 1 -28.66 21.22 0.26
C MET A 1 -28.37 19.72 0.33
N LEU A 2 -29.34 18.85 0.62
CA LEU A 2 -29.15 17.40 0.75
C LEU A 2 -28.75 16.69 -0.57
N VAL A 3 -29.30 17.13 -1.71
CA VAL A 3 -28.94 16.60 -3.04
C VAL A 3 -27.51 17.00 -3.44
N ALA A 4 -27.08 18.21 -3.07
CA ALA A 4 -25.73 18.70 -3.35
C ALA A 4 -24.67 17.96 -2.51
N SER A 5 -24.94 17.67 -1.23
CA SER A 5 -24.02 16.86 -0.41
C SER A 5 -23.94 15.41 -0.88
N ILE A 6 -25.03 14.81 -1.36
CA ILE A 6 -25.00 13.46 -1.94
C ILE A 6 -24.17 13.45 -3.24
N LEU A 7 -24.43 14.39 -4.16
CA LEU A 7 -23.75 14.46 -5.46
C LEU A 7 -22.27 14.82 -5.36
N PHE A 8 -21.89 15.75 -4.48
CA PHE A 8 -20.51 16.23 -4.39
C PHE A 8 -19.65 15.52 -3.34
N ASP A 9 -20.25 14.85 -2.35
CA ASP A 9 -19.49 14.24 -1.25
C ASP A 9 -19.62 12.70 -1.25
N THR A 10 -20.79 12.17 -1.61
CA THR A 10 -21.03 10.72 -1.54
C THR A 10 -20.65 10.01 -2.84
N ILE A 11 -20.98 10.57 -4.01
CA ILE A 11 -20.66 9.95 -5.30
C ILE A 11 -19.14 9.92 -5.57
N PRO A 12 -18.37 11.01 -5.43
CA PRO A 12 -16.93 10.98 -5.66
C PRO A 12 -16.21 10.02 -4.72
N ARG A 13 -16.69 9.92 -3.47
CA ARG A 13 -16.20 8.95 -2.49
C ARG A 13 -16.42 7.51 -2.93
N HIS A 14 -17.61 7.16 -3.40
CA HIS A 14 -17.86 5.80 -3.89
C HIS A 14 -17.07 5.51 -5.17
N VAL A 15 -16.97 6.46 -6.09
CA VAL A 15 -16.15 6.33 -7.29
C VAL A 15 -14.69 6.10 -6.92
N TYR A 16 -14.14 6.87 -5.99
CA TYR A 16 -12.78 6.71 -5.48
C TYR A 16 -12.55 5.31 -4.91
N LEU A 17 -13.46 4.80 -4.07
CA LEU A 17 -13.34 3.45 -3.49
C LEU A 17 -13.40 2.33 -4.55
N HIS A 18 -14.18 2.51 -5.61
CA HIS A 18 -14.21 1.56 -6.73
C HIS A 18 -12.93 1.63 -7.57
N ILE A 19 -12.38 2.83 -7.78
CA ILE A 19 -11.08 3.01 -8.41
C ILE A 19 -9.97 2.32 -7.59
N LEU A 20 -10.05 2.36 -6.26
CA LEU A 20 -9.13 1.61 -5.38
C LEU A 20 -9.50 0.12 -5.24
N LEU A 21 -10.45 -0.37 -6.03
CA LEU A 21 -10.90 -1.78 -6.05
C LEU A 21 -11.34 -2.29 -4.65
N ARG A 22 -11.72 -1.37 -3.76
CA ARG A 22 -12.05 -1.62 -2.35
C ARG A 22 -10.94 -2.30 -1.54
N ILE A 23 -9.73 -2.41 -2.06
CA ILE A 23 -8.58 -3.02 -1.37
C ILE A 23 -8.32 -2.35 0.00
N PRO A 24 -8.39 -1.01 0.16
CA PRO A 24 -8.20 -0.37 1.47
C PRO A 24 -9.12 -0.89 2.57
N SER A 25 -10.36 -1.30 2.25
CA SER A 25 -11.30 -1.85 3.24
C SER A 25 -10.86 -3.21 3.78
N LEU A 26 -10.13 -4.01 2.99
CA LEU A 26 -9.57 -5.28 3.45
C LEU A 26 -8.45 -5.05 4.47
N TYR A 27 -7.61 -4.04 4.21
CA TYR A 27 -6.55 -3.65 5.15
C TYR A 27 -7.12 -3.05 6.44
N PHE A 28 -8.18 -2.24 6.34
CA PHE A 28 -8.92 -1.78 7.51
C PHE A 28 -9.43 -2.96 8.35
N SER A 29 -10.14 -3.92 7.74
CA SER A 29 -10.70 -5.07 8.47
C SER A 29 -9.61 -5.89 9.17
N ARG A 30 -8.47 -6.12 8.52
CA ARG A 30 -7.34 -6.85 9.11
C ARG A 30 -6.77 -6.16 10.34
N VAL A 31 -6.68 -4.84 10.31
CA VAL A 31 -6.13 -4.09 11.43
C VAL A 31 -7.13 -3.95 12.57
N THR A 32 -8.41 -3.73 12.28
CA THR A 32 -9.47 -3.70 13.30
C THR A 32 -9.52 -5.00 14.08
N ARG A 33 -9.34 -6.15 13.42
CA ARG A 33 -9.26 -7.46 14.10
C ARG A 33 -8.13 -7.54 15.14
N ILE A 34 -6.98 -6.94 14.89
CA ILE A 34 -5.85 -6.92 15.84
C ILE A 34 -6.25 -6.20 17.13
N PHE A 35 -7.01 -5.11 17.00
CA PHE A 35 -7.48 -4.32 18.13
C PHE A 35 -8.62 -5.02 18.88
N GLU A 36 -9.54 -5.67 18.17
CA GLU A 36 -10.63 -6.46 18.74
C GLU A 36 -10.11 -7.68 19.51
N ASP A 37 -9.17 -8.45 18.93
CA ASP A 37 -8.57 -9.63 19.55
C ASP A 37 -7.81 -9.29 20.84
N ALA A 38 -7.24 -8.08 20.92
CA ALA A 38 -6.57 -7.60 22.12
C ALA A 38 -7.56 -7.17 23.23
N ARG A 39 -8.86 -6.98 22.94
CA ARG A 39 -9.86 -6.39 23.85
C ARG A 39 -9.42 -5.06 24.48
N LEU A 40 -8.57 -4.30 23.80
CA LEU A 40 -7.99 -3.06 24.32
C LEU A 40 -8.64 -1.84 23.69
N SER A 41 -9.07 -0.89 24.53
CA SER A 41 -9.37 0.45 24.06
C SER A 41 -8.07 1.19 23.75
N LEU A 42 -8.02 1.95 22.66
CA LEU A 42 -6.85 2.75 22.26
C LEU A 42 -6.21 3.60 23.38
N PRO A 43 -7.00 4.24 24.27
CA PRO A 43 -6.46 4.96 25.43
C PRO A 43 -5.67 4.05 26.39
N ALA A 44 -6.11 2.80 26.55
CA ALA A 44 -5.42 1.81 27.36
C ALA A 44 -4.09 1.39 26.70
N ILE A 45 -4.07 1.21 25.36
CA ILE A 45 -2.85 0.90 24.61
C ILE A 45 -1.82 2.03 24.73
N LYS A 46 -2.24 3.29 24.62
CA LYS A 46 -1.35 4.45 24.73
C LYS A 46 -0.72 4.56 26.13
N ARG A 47 -1.54 4.43 27.18
CA ARG A 47 -1.04 4.43 28.57
C ARG A 47 -0.10 3.26 28.86
N MET A 48 -0.42 2.08 28.36
CA MET A 48 0.41 0.88 28.53
C MET A 48 1.71 0.93 27.70
N ALA A 49 1.68 1.49 26.49
CA ALA A 49 2.87 1.67 25.66
C ALA A 49 3.82 2.74 26.23
N GLN A 50 3.28 3.81 26.85
CA GLN A 50 4.06 4.82 27.56
C GLN A 50 4.73 4.24 28.81
N ALA A 51 3.97 3.56 29.67
CA ALA A 51 4.52 2.90 30.87
C ALA A 51 5.59 1.85 30.51
N SER A 52 5.42 1.13 29.41
CA SER A 52 6.40 0.13 28.96
C SER A 52 7.62 0.72 28.25
N ALA A 53 7.51 1.92 27.65
CA ALA A 53 8.64 2.62 27.03
C ALA A 53 9.56 3.24 28.08
N GLU A 54 8.99 3.84 29.13
CA GLU A 54 9.71 4.37 30.29
C GLU A 54 10.52 3.27 31.00
N GLN A 55 9.95 2.07 31.10
CA GLN A 55 10.62 0.91 31.71
C GLN A 55 11.69 0.25 30.81
N TRP A 56 11.69 0.53 29.50
CA TRP A 56 12.70 0.03 28.57
C TRP A 56 13.90 0.98 28.44
N GLU A 57 13.69 2.30 28.51
CA GLU A 57 14.78 3.30 28.49
C GLU A 57 15.65 3.26 29.76
N SER A 58 15.08 2.88 30.91
CA SER A 58 15.83 2.71 32.16
C SER A 58 16.80 1.53 32.13
N ASN A 59 16.49 0.45 31.40
CA ASN A 59 17.33 -0.75 31.33
C ASN A 59 18.55 -0.63 30.39
N TYR A 60 18.63 0.40 29.56
CA TYR A 60 19.75 0.61 28.63
C TYR A 60 20.68 1.77 29.01
N SER A 61 20.34 2.56 30.04
CA SER A 61 21.06 3.79 30.39
C SER A 61 22.11 3.64 31.51
N SER A 62 22.34 2.45 32.08
CA SER A 62 23.39 2.24 33.08
C SER A 62 24.22 0.97 32.85
N PRO A 63 25.46 1.10 32.35
CA PRO A 63 26.41 -0.03 32.23
C PRO A 63 27.01 -0.49 33.57
N PHE A 64 26.71 0.18 34.69
CA PHE A 64 27.37 -0.06 35.98
C PHE A 64 26.38 -0.07 37.15
N THR A 65 25.59 -1.15 37.26
CA THR A 65 24.94 -1.50 38.53
C THR A 65 24.87 -3.03 38.70
N PHE A 66 26.01 -3.71 38.51
CA PHE A 66 26.13 -5.15 38.72
C PHE A 66 26.60 -5.54 40.14
N ILE A 67 26.50 -4.64 41.12
CA ILE A 67 26.85 -4.98 42.51
C ILE A 67 25.72 -4.55 43.45
N GLN A 68 25.05 -5.57 43.99
CA GLN A 68 24.23 -5.58 45.20
C GLN A 68 22.81 -4.98 45.12
N GLN A 69 21.84 -5.80 44.70
CA GLN A 69 20.47 -5.70 45.23
C GLN A 69 19.93 -7.09 45.57
N PRO A 70 19.42 -7.31 46.81
CA PRO A 70 18.81 -8.56 47.20
C PRO A 70 17.47 -8.72 46.47
N MET A 71 17.21 -9.96 46.07
CA MET A 71 16.02 -10.52 45.44
C MET A 71 14.71 -9.86 45.89
N ALA A 72 14.26 -8.84 45.15
CA ALA A 72 12.90 -8.33 45.15
C ALA A 72 12.48 -8.15 43.69
N THR A 73 12.11 -9.26 43.04
CA THR A 73 11.51 -9.28 41.70
C THR A 73 10.10 -8.67 41.77
N ASN A 74 10.02 -7.35 41.90
CA ASN A 74 8.81 -6.57 41.65
C ASN A 74 8.80 -6.04 40.20
N GLU A 75 9.28 -6.86 39.26
CA GLU A 75 8.89 -6.69 37.86
C GLU A 75 7.41 -7.04 37.77
N ALA A 76 6.53 -6.03 37.86
CA ALA A 76 5.13 -6.25 37.54
C ALA A 76 5.08 -6.84 36.12
N PRO A 77 4.58 -8.07 35.94
CA PRO A 77 4.51 -8.68 34.62
C PRO A 77 3.75 -7.74 33.70
N LEU A 78 4.34 -7.42 32.54
CA LEU A 78 3.66 -6.70 31.47
C LEU A 78 2.23 -7.26 31.33
N PRO A 79 1.19 -6.40 31.32
CA PRO A 79 -0.20 -6.87 31.28
C PRO A 79 -0.37 -7.88 30.15
N ARG A 80 -1.02 -9.02 30.43
CA ARG A 80 -1.17 -10.12 29.44
C ARG A 80 -1.78 -9.64 28.12
N SER A 81 -2.63 -8.61 28.19
CA SER A 81 -3.22 -7.93 27.03
C SER A 81 -2.23 -7.14 26.17
N LEU A 82 -1.17 -6.59 26.77
CA LEU A 82 -0.10 -5.91 26.05
C LEU A 82 0.79 -6.93 25.32
N LEU A 83 1.12 -8.03 25.99
CA LEU A 83 1.87 -9.12 25.37
C LEU A 83 1.11 -9.76 24.21
N SER A 84 -0.21 -10.01 24.37
CA SER A 84 -1.04 -10.51 23.28
C SER A 84 -1.17 -9.51 22.13
N PHE A 85 -1.37 -8.22 22.42
CA PHE A 85 -1.40 -7.18 21.40
C PHE A 85 -0.07 -7.09 20.64
N ARG A 86 1.07 -7.12 21.35
CA ARG A 86 2.40 -7.09 20.74
C ARG A 86 2.60 -8.28 19.80
N ALA A 87 2.27 -9.49 20.25
CA ALA A 87 2.38 -10.68 19.41
C ALA A 87 1.48 -10.59 18.16
N SER A 88 0.23 -10.12 18.31
CA SER A 88 -0.68 -9.90 17.19
C SER A 88 -0.18 -8.81 16.22
N TRP A 89 0.42 -7.73 16.74
CA TRP A 89 1.03 -6.68 15.94
C TRP A 89 2.25 -7.18 15.15
N GLU A 90 3.18 -7.87 15.81
CA GLU A 90 4.36 -8.43 15.15
C GLU A 90 3.95 -9.42 14.05
N SER A 91 2.97 -10.29 14.32
CA SER A 91 2.39 -11.22 13.33
C SER A 91 1.75 -10.49 12.14
N PHE A 92 1.04 -9.40 12.40
CA PHE A 92 0.46 -8.55 11.35
C PHE A 92 1.53 -7.90 10.47
N VAL A 93 2.55 -7.30 11.08
CA VAL A 93 3.68 -6.70 10.36
C VAL A 93 4.36 -7.77 9.48
N ASP A 94 4.60 -8.96 10.03
CA ASP A 94 5.20 -10.07 9.28
C ASP A 94 4.31 -10.54 8.13
N SER A 95 2.99 -10.56 8.33
CA SER A 95 2.01 -10.86 7.29
C SER A 95 2.07 -9.84 6.15
N LEU A 96 2.09 -8.54 6.47
CA LEU A 96 2.24 -7.47 5.47
C LEU A 96 3.57 -7.54 4.72
N MET A 97 4.67 -7.75 5.43
CA MET A 97 5.99 -7.87 4.80
C MET A 97 6.05 -9.06 3.83
N ARG A 98 5.46 -10.21 4.20
CA ARG A 98 5.37 -11.37 3.30
C ARG A 98 4.52 -11.04 2.08
N GLU A 99 3.37 -10.40 2.27
CA GLU A 99 2.47 -10.01 1.19
C GLU A 99 3.16 -9.06 0.20
N TRP A 100 3.79 -7.98 0.68
CA TRP A 100 4.46 -7.02 -0.20
C TRP A 100 5.67 -7.61 -0.93
N LYS A 101 6.39 -8.57 -0.32
CA LYS A 101 7.42 -9.33 -1.03
C LYS A 101 6.82 -10.12 -2.19
N THR A 102 5.70 -10.81 -1.97
CA THR A 102 4.99 -11.53 -3.02
C THR A 102 4.51 -10.59 -4.12
N LEU A 103 3.92 -9.44 -3.78
CA LEU A 103 3.48 -8.43 -4.75
C LEU A 103 4.65 -7.90 -5.59
N ASN A 104 5.82 -7.70 -4.99
CA ASN A 104 7.02 -7.28 -5.73
C ASN A 104 7.49 -8.35 -6.72
N VAL A 105 7.49 -9.62 -6.32
CA VAL A 105 7.82 -10.73 -7.23
C VAL A 105 6.85 -10.74 -8.41
N ILE A 106 5.55 -10.63 -8.16
CA ILE A 106 4.53 -10.58 -9.21
C ILE A 106 4.72 -9.33 -10.09
N SER A 107 5.04 -8.17 -9.51
CA SER A 107 5.30 -6.93 -10.24
C SER A 107 6.50 -7.06 -11.18
N VAL A 108 7.57 -7.72 -10.77
CA VAL A 108 8.72 -7.98 -11.65
C VAL A 108 8.35 -8.95 -12.77
N LEU A 109 7.61 -10.02 -12.46
CA LEU A 109 7.18 -11.00 -13.46
C LEU A 109 6.27 -10.36 -14.52
N ILE A 110 5.32 -9.53 -14.10
CA ILE A 110 4.43 -8.84 -15.04
C ILE A 110 5.19 -7.79 -15.86
N CYS A 111 6.12 -7.02 -15.25
CA CYS A 111 7.01 -6.12 -16.00
C CYS A 111 7.75 -6.87 -17.11
N ARG A 112 8.32 -8.03 -16.81
CA ARG A 112 9.02 -8.86 -17.80
C ARG A 112 8.07 -9.30 -18.92
N ALA A 113 6.88 -9.81 -18.58
CA ALA A 113 5.89 -10.24 -19.56
C ALA A 113 5.44 -9.08 -20.48
N ILE A 114 5.22 -7.88 -19.91
CA ILE A 114 4.85 -6.68 -20.66
C ILE A 114 5.98 -6.26 -21.62
N LEU A 115 7.22 -6.25 -21.14
CA LEU A 115 8.38 -5.90 -21.98
C LEU A 115 8.54 -6.89 -23.14
N THR A 116 8.36 -8.20 -22.89
CA THR A 116 8.36 -9.21 -23.96
C THR A 116 7.23 -8.98 -24.95
N LEU A 117 6.00 -8.67 -24.50
CA LEU A 117 4.89 -8.35 -25.39
C LEU A 117 5.20 -7.12 -26.27
N LEU A 118 5.78 -6.08 -25.70
CA LEU A 118 6.16 -4.85 -26.40
C LEU A 118 7.30 -5.04 -27.41
N GLN A 119 8.09 -6.11 -27.29
CA GLN A 119 9.16 -6.45 -28.24
C GLN A 119 8.65 -7.17 -29.49
N ILE A 120 7.42 -7.67 -29.50
CA ILE A 120 6.84 -8.35 -30.66
C ILE A 120 6.39 -7.30 -31.68
N ASP A 121 6.87 -7.39 -32.92
CA ASP A 121 6.51 -6.43 -33.98
C ASP A 121 5.00 -6.39 -34.29
N ALA A 122 4.32 -7.55 -34.18
CA ALA A 122 2.87 -7.65 -34.32
C ALA A 122 2.10 -6.90 -33.20
N ALA A 123 2.75 -6.58 -32.07
CA ALA A 123 2.16 -5.77 -31.00
C ALA A 123 2.30 -4.25 -31.25
N SER A 124 2.71 -3.83 -32.44
CA SER A 124 2.85 -2.42 -32.83
C SER A 124 1.52 -1.65 -32.90
N HIS A 125 0.37 -2.36 -32.86
CA HIS A 125 -0.93 -1.73 -32.81
C HIS A 125 -1.04 -0.73 -31.63
N PRO A 126 -1.48 0.52 -31.89
CA PRO A 126 -1.43 1.59 -30.89
C PRO A 126 -2.22 1.32 -29.61
N ILE A 127 -3.33 0.57 -29.69
CA ILE A 127 -4.17 0.22 -28.53
C ILE A 127 -3.43 -0.78 -27.63
N THR A 128 -2.87 -1.85 -28.21
CA THR A 128 -2.05 -2.85 -27.52
C THR A 128 -0.86 -2.17 -26.84
N ARG A 129 -0.12 -1.35 -27.58
CA ARG A 129 1.05 -0.64 -27.03
C ARG A 129 0.67 0.32 -25.91
N THR A 130 -0.41 1.09 -26.05
CA THR A 130 -0.85 2.05 -25.01
C THR A 130 -1.27 1.34 -23.73
N THR A 131 -2.10 0.30 -23.83
CA THR A 131 -2.59 -0.46 -22.68
C THR A 131 -1.46 -1.21 -21.97
N ALA A 132 -0.50 -1.77 -22.73
CA ALA A 132 0.75 -2.31 -22.18
C ALA A 132 1.57 -1.26 -21.43
N LEU A 133 1.70 -0.03 -21.95
CA LEU A 133 2.43 1.04 -21.28
C LEU A 133 1.74 1.50 -19.98
N PHE A 134 0.41 1.58 -19.94
CA PHE A 134 -0.33 1.82 -18.70
C PHE A 134 -0.04 0.73 -17.67
N SER A 135 -0.10 -0.53 -18.11
CA SER A 135 0.19 -1.67 -17.26
C SER A 135 1.61 -1.63 -16.70
N LEU A 136 2.59 -1.25 -17.53
CA LEU A 136 3.99 -1.15 -17.14
C LEU A 136 4.21 -0.05 -16.11
N ILE A 137 3.65 1.15 -16.32
CA ILE A 137 3.73 2.25 -15.35
C ILE A 137 3.15 1.81 -14.01
N CYS A 138 1.99 1.15 -14.03
CA CYS A 138 1.35 0.69 -12.81
C CYS A 138 2.17 -0.38 -12.08
N ALA A 139 2.77 -1.34 -12.81
CA ALA A 139 3.65 -2.35 -12.23
C ALA A 139 4.91 -1.73 -11.62
N LEU A 140 5.52 -0.76 -12.29
CA LEU A 140 6.71 -0.05 -11.80
C LEU A 140 6.38 0.75 -10.53
N MET A 141 5.24 1.45 -10.50
CA MET A 141 4.80 2.18 -9.30
C MET A 141 4.54 1.21 -8.13
N SER A 142 3.83 0.10 -8.37
CA SER A 142 3.65 -0.98 -7.38
C SER A 142 4.98 -1.48 -6.81
N LEU A 143 5.94 -1.78 -7.70
CA LEU A 143 7.26 -2.29 -7.33
C LEU A 143 8.05 -1.27 -6.48
N LEU A 144 8.02 0.02 -6.86
CA LEU A 144 8.66 1.09 -6.11
C LEU A 144 8.07 1.19 -4.69
N TYR A 145 6.75 1.19 -4.56
CA TYR A 145 6.09 1.24 -3.25
C TYR A 145 6.42 0.01 -2.42
N GLY A 146 6.29 -1.20 -2.98
CA GLY A 146 6.56 -2.45 -2.25
C GLY A 146 8.00 -2.52 -1.75
N CYS A 147 8.98 -2.14 -2.56
CA CYS A 147 10.39 -2.07 -2.15
C CYS A 147 10.60 -1.09 -0.98
N MET A 148 10.06 0.13 -1.08
CA MET A 148 10.17 1.11 -0.01
C MET A 148 9.48 0.65 1.27
N TYR A 149 8.32 -0.01 1.16
CA TYR A 149 7.55 -0.49 2.30
C TYR A 149 8.31 -1.59 3.04
N ILE A 150 8.91 -2.54 2.31
CA ILE A 150 9.72 -3.60 2.93
C ILE A 150 10.88 -3.01 3.73
N VAL A 151 11.57 -2.00 3.18
CA VAL A 151 12.72 -1.36 3.85
C VAL A 151 12.30 -0.55 5.07
N ARG A 152 11.28 0.31 4.94
CA ARG A 152 10.87 1.25 6.00
C ARG A 152 9.97 0.62 7.04
N PHE A 153 8.97 -0.14 6.60
CA PHE A 153 7.99 -0.75 7.48
C PHE A 153 8.57 -1.91 8.29
N GLY A 154 9.69 -2.52 7.86
CA GLY A 154 10.43 -3.49 8.67
C GLY A 154 10.91 -2.93 10.02
N THR A 155 11.05 -1.60 10.13
CA THR A 155 11.43 -0.92 11.38
C THR A 155 10.23 -0.64 12.33
N MET A 156 9.00 -0.86 11.87
CA MET A 156 7.75 -0.58 12.61
C MET A 156 7.31 -1.67 13.59
N ARG A 157 8.18 -2.66 13.86
CA ARG A 157 7.92 -3.72 14.86
C ARG A 157 7.85 -3.20 16.30
N LYS A 158 8.37 -2.00 16.58
CA LYS A 158 8.42 -1.43 17.92
C LYS A 158 7.03 -1.01 18.42
N MET A 159 6.75 -1.30 19.69
CA MET A 159 5.45 -1.07 20.34
C MET A 159 4.98 0.40 20.34
N HIS A 160 5.90 1.36 20.52
CA HIS A 160 5.54 2.79 20.49
C HIS A 160 5.07 3.25 19.09
N LYS A 161 5.63 2.65 18.02
CA LYS A 161 5.19 2.90 16.65
C LYS A 161 3.83 2.27 16.39
N ALA A 162 3.57 1.08 16.92
CA ALA A 162 2.26 0.43 16.88
C ALA A 162 1.16 1.30 17.55
N SER A 163 1.45 1.90 18.71
CA SER A 163 0.52 2.80 19.40
C SER A 163 0.27 4.10 18.63
N SER A 164 1.32 4.67 18.02
CA SER A 164 1.19 5.88 17.19
C SER A 164 0.39 5.60 15.91
N PHE A 165 0.68 4.47 15.26
CA PHE A 165 -0.06 3.96 14.10
C PHE A 165 -1.53 3.71 14.42
N ALA A 166 -1.83 3.11 15.57
CA ALA A 166 -3.19 2.91 16.05
C ALA A 166 -3.94 4.23 16.22
N THR A 167 -3.28 5.23 16.82
CA THR A 167 -3.85 6.56 17.06
C THR A 167 -4.16 7.26 15.75
N GLU A 168 -3.23 7.19 14.80
CA GLU A 168 -3.41 7.77 13.48
C GLU A 168 -4.51 7.07 12.69
N ALA A 169 -4.61 5.74 12.79
CA ALA A 169 -5.68 4.95 12.17
C ALA A 169 -7.08 5.35 12.64
N GLN A 170 -7.25 5.71 13.91
CA GLN A 170 -8.53 6.15 14.47
C GLN A 170 -8.87 7.58 14.06
N ASN A 171 -7.88 8.49 14.08
CA ASN A 171 -8.07 9.88 13.66
C ASN A 171 -8.26 10.02 12.14
N SER A 172 -7.56 9.19 11.36
CA SER A 172 -7.61 9.20 9.90
C SER A 172 -8.88 8.57 9.34
N ALA A 173 -9.70 7.89 10.15
CA ALA A 173 -11.01 7.37 9.71
C ALA A 173 -11.91 8.47 9.11
N ALA A 174 -11.68 9.75 9.45
CA ALA A 174 -12.36 10.90 8.86
C ALA A 174 -11.80 11.35 7.48
N SER A 175 -10.54 11.07 7.16
CA SER A 175 -9.91 11.43 5.89
C SER A 175 -9.99 10.27 4.90
N ILE A 176 -10.94 10.35 3.96
CA ILE A 176 -11.16 9.33 2.93
C ILE A 176 -10.08 9.32 1.84
N TRP A 177 -9.56 10.50 1.46
CA TRP A 177 -8.65 10.64 0.34
C TRP A 177 -7.25 10.08 0.64
N TRP A 178 -6.78 10.25 1.88
CA TRP A 178 -5.51 9.70 2.34
C TRP A 178 -5.69 9.20 3.77
N ASN A 179 -5.46 7.90 3.96
CA ASN A 179 -5.56 7.21 5.24
C ASN A 179 -4.46 6.14 5.30
N VAL A 180 -4.10 5.73 6.51
CA VAL A 180 -3.20 4.61 6.80
C VAL A 180 -3.60 3.34 6.04
N TRP A 181 -4.89 3.09 5.84
CA TRP A 181 -5.38 1.93 5.07
C TRP A 181 -5.07 2.04 3.58
N VAL A 182 -5.21 3.26 3.04
CA VAL A 182 -4.90 3.57 1.65
C VAL A 182 -3.40 3.46 1.44
N LEU A 183 -2.60 3.97 2.38
CA LEU A 183 -1.14 3.79 2.41
C LEU A 183 -0.79 2.30 2.30
N LEU A 184 -1.26 1.46 3.23
CA LEU A 184 -0.92 0.02 3.25
C LEU A 184 -1.32 -0.72 1.96
N ALA A 185 -2.43 -0.32 1.35
CA ALA A 185 -2.99 -0.96 0.16
C ALA A 185 -2.32 -0.53 -1.16
N MET A 186 -1.53 0.54 -1.19
CA MET A 186 -1.02 1.14 -2.44
C MET A 186 -0.30 0.14 -3.36
N PRO A 187 0.68 -0.68 -2.90
CA PRO A 187 1.33 -1.66 -3.78
C PRO A 187 0.33 -2.60 -4.45
N ALA A 188 -0.66 -3.10 -3.69
CA ALA A 188 -1.67 -4.01 -4.22
C ALA A 188 -2.59 -3.33 -5.24
N ILE A 189 -3.06 -2.11 -4.97
CA ILE A 189 -3.94 -1.35 -5.87
C ILE A 189 -3.26 -1.13 -7.23
N TRP A 190 -2.03 -0.65 -7.21
CA TRP A 190 -1.27 -0.37 -8.43
C TRP A 190 -0.97 -1.66 -9.21
N LEU A 191 -0.65 -2.75 -8.51
CA LEU A 191 -0.49 -4.05 -9.17
C LEU A 191 -1.80 -4.56 -9.79
N SER A 192 -2.94 -4.42 -9.12
CA SER A 192 -4.22 -4.86 -9.66
C SER A 192 -4.58 -4.11 -10.95
N TRP A 193 -4.38 -2.79 -10.99
CA TRP A 193 -4.58 -2.02 -12.23
C TRP A 193 -3.60 -2.41 -13.33
N SER A 194 -2.35 -2.75 -12.97
CA SER A 194 -1.39 -3.29 -13.91
C SER A 194 -1.90 -4.60 -14.54
N ILE A 195 -2.40 -5.53 -13.73
CA ILE A 195 -2.95 -6.82 -14.21
C ILE A 195 -4.16 -6.61 -15.12
N ILE A 196 -5.12 -5.75 -14.70
CA ILE A 196 -6.33 -5.47 -15.49
C ILE A 196 -5.98 -4.88 -16.86
N THR A 197 -5.09 -3.88 -16.88
CA THR A 197 -4.67 -3.23 -18.13
C THR A 197 -3.77 -4.13 -18.98
N PHE A 198 -3.03 -5.06 -18.37
CA PHE A 198 -2.28 -6.09 -19.10
C PHE A 198 -3.21 -7.07 -19.80
N PHE A 199 -4.27 -7.54 -19.14
CA PHE A 199 -5.29 -8.37 -19.78
C PHE A 199 -5.95 -7.66 -20.95
N ALA A 200 -6.25 -6.36 -20.82
CA ALA A 200 -6.75 -5.56 -21.93
C ALA A 200 -5.75 -5.51 -23.09
N SER A 201 -4.44 -5.42 -22.81
CA SER A 201 -3.38 -5.49 -23.82
C SER A 201 -3.31 -6.86 -24.50
N ILE A 202 -3.42 -7.96 -23.76
CA ILE A 202 -3.43 -9.31 -24.33
C ILE A 202 -4.65 -9.50 -25.23
N MET A 203 -5.83 -9.08 -24.78
CA MET A 203 -7.05 -9.14 -25.59
C MET A 203 -6.90 -8.31 -26.87
N SER A 204 -6.42 -7.06 -26.75
CA SER A 204 -6.12 -6.23 -27.91
C SER A 204 -5.14 -6.90 -28.88
N PHE A 205 -4.08 -7.52 -28.37
CA PHE A 205 -3.11 -8.26 -29.19
C PHE A 205 -3.76 -9.44 -29.94
N ILE A 206 -4.53 -10.28 -29.25
CA ILE A 206 -5.18 -11.46 -29.85
C ILE A 206 -6.14 -11.05 -30.97
N TRP A 207 -6.96 -10.02 -30.73
CA TRP A 207 -7.99 -9.59 -31.67
C TRP A 207 -7.43 -8.80 -32.86
N LEU A 208 -6.29 -8.13 -32.71
CA LEU A 208 -5.72 -7.27 -33.76
C LEU A 208 -4.56 -7.91 -34.55
N SER A 209 -3.91 -8.96 -34.04
CA SER A 209 -2.72 -9.55 -34.71
C SER A 209 -3.06 -10.59 -35.79
N GLY A 210 -4.35 -10.90 -36.02
CA GLY A 210 -4.79 -12.02 -36.86
C GLY A 210 -5.20 -11.67 -38.30
N SER A 211 -5.44 -10.40 -38.64
CA SER A 211 -5.82 -9.98 -39.99
C SER A 211 -4.60 -9.43 -40.75
N SER A 212 -4.04 -10.24 -41.64
CA SER A 212 -2.87 -9.89 -42.47
C SER A 212 -3.09 -8.65 -43.36
N GLN A 213 -4.33 -8.18 -43.52
CA GLN A 213 -4.69 -6.97 -44.27
C GLN A 213 -4.64 -5.68 -43.42
N ASP A 214 -4.61 -5.75 -42.08
CA ASP A 214 -4.67 -4.58 -41.20
C ASP A 214 -3.30 -4.12 -40.65
N LEU A 215 -2.22 -4.87 -40.91
CA LEU A 215 -0.86 -4.51 -40.49
C LEU A 215 -0.28 -3.29 -41.23
N ALA A 216 -0.88 -2.90 -42.36
CA ALA A 216 -0.46 -1.73 -43.12
C ALA A 216 -1.16 -0.45 -42.62
N GLY A 217 -0.64 0.13 -41.53
CA GLY A 217 -0.67 1.59 -41.42
C GLY A 217 -1.82 2.24 -40.64
N VAL A 218 -2.37 1.62 -39.59
CA VAL A 218 -3.18 2.37 -38.60
C VAL A 218 -2.26 3.24 -37.73
N VAL A 219 -1.74 4.31 -38.32
CA VAL A 219 -1.06 5.39 -37.61
C VAL A 219 -2.16 6.29 -37.02
N LEU A 220 -2.23 6.38 -35.69
CA LEU A 220 -3.18 7.28 -35.05
C LEU A 220 -2.94 8.71 -35.54
N SER A 221 -4.03 9.38 -35.94
CA SER A 221 -4.02 10.82 -36.18
C SER A 221 -3.36 11.53 -34.98
N PRO A 222 -2.53 12.58 -35.20
CA PRO A 222 -1.84 13.28 -34.12
C PRO A 222 -2.76 13.70 -32.97
N ARG A 223 -4.00 14.10 -33.27
CA ARG A 223 -5.02 14.46 -32.26
C ARG A 223 -5.52 13.25 -31.46
N ALA A 224 -5.69 12.10 -32.11
CA ALA A 224 -6.10 10.87 -31.45
C ALA A 224 -4.99 10.31 -30.54
N ALA A 225 -3.72 10.52 -30.89
CA ALA A 225 -2.58 10.10 -30.08
C ALA A 225 -2.38 10.93 -28.79
N LEU A 226 -2.96 12.14 -28.71
CA LEU A 226 -2.85 12.99 -27.53
C LEU A 226 -3.54 12.39 -26.31
N GLY A 227 -4.73 11.80 -26.48
CA GLY A 227 -5.50 11.20 -25.38
C GLY A 227 -4.70 10.17 -24.58
N PRO A 228 -4.19 9.11 -25.24
CA PRO A 228 -3.28 8.13 -24.63
C PRO A 228 -2.09 8.74 -23.90
N ARG A 229 -1.42 9.72 -24.52
CA ARG A 229 -0.23 10.37 -23.95
C ARG A 229 -0.57 11.14 -22.69
N ILE A 230 -1.62 11.95 -22.73
CA ILE A 230 -2.12 12.70 -21.57
C ILE A 230 -2.48 11.73 -20.45
N GLY A 231 -3.22 10.66 -20.75
CA GLY A 231 -3.59 9.64 -19.78
C GLY A 231 -2.38 8.96 -19.14
N LEU A 232 -1.38 8.55 -19.93
CA LEU A 232 -0.14 7.95 -19.42
C LEU A 232 0.62 8.91 -18.49
N THR A 233 0.78 10.17 -18.92
CA THR A 233 1.45 11.19 -18.09
C THR A 233 0.69 11.50 -16.82
N PHE A 234 -0.64 11.51 -16.87
CA PHE A 234 -1.50 11.72 -15.71
C PHE A 234 -1.35 10.59 -14.70
N VAL A 235 -1.44 9.33 -15.15
CA VAL A 235 -1.28 8.16 -14.26
C VAL A 235 0.13 8.13 -13.67
N PHE A 236 1.16 8.39 -14.46
CA PHE A 236 2.54 8.49 -13.96
C PHE A 236 2.68 9.58 -12.89
N SER A 237 2.17 10.78 -13.16
CA SER A 237 2.22 11.91 -12.22
C SER A 237 1.43 11.61 -10.94
N LEU A 238 0.26 10.99 -11.06
CA LEU A 238 -0.52 10.53 -9.91
C LEU A 238 0.27 9.53 -9.06
N GLY A 239 1.01 8.61 -9.69
CA GLY A 239 1.95 7.72 -9.01
C GLY A 239 3.01 8.49 -8.23
N LEU A 240 3.65 9.48 -8.84
CA LEU A 240 4.63 10.31 -8.15
C LEU A 240 4.05 11.09 -6.97
N VAL A 241 2.84 11.63 -7.10
CA VAL A 241 2.15 12.31 -5.98
C VAL A 241 1.95 11.35 -4.82
N TYR A 242 1.46 10.13 -5.07
CA TYR A 242 1.35 9.12 -4.01
C TYR A 242 2.70 8.73 -3.43
N LEU A 243 3.75 8.60 -4.26
CA LEU A 243 5.10 8.32 -3.78
C LEU A 243 5.58 9.39 -2.78
N VAL A 244 5.37 10.67 -3.09
CA VAL A 244 5.71 11.78 -2.19
C VAL A 244 4.93 11.70 -0.89
N LEU A 245 3.62 11.43 -0.96
CA LEU A 245 2.77 11.28 0.23
C LEU A 245 3.26 10.13 1.12
N ILE A 246 3.60 8.99 0.51
CA ILE A 246 4.15 7.82 1.20
C ILE A 246 5.47 8.15 1.90
N VAL A 247 6.41 8.79 1.19
CA VAL A 247 7.72 9.14 1.77
C VAL A 247 7.55 10.10 2.94
N ARG A 248 6.68 11.10 2.80
CA ARG A 248 6.35 12.04 3.88
C ARG A 248 5.77 11.32 5.09
N GLU A 249 4.88 10.36 4.85
CA GLU A 249 4.26 9.55 5.89
C GLU A 249 5.29 8.71 6.64
N PHE A 250 6.19 8.03 5.93
CA PHE A 250 7.27 7.27 6.57
C PHE A 250 8.30 8.13 7.29
N HIS A 251 8.52 9.37 6.85
CA HIS A 251 9.39 10.31 7.57
C HIS A 251 8.77 10.79 8.89
N ARG A 252 7.43 10.75 9.01
CA ARG A 252 6.72 11.11 10.24
C ARG A 252 6.85 10.05 11.34
N TYR A 253 7.14 8.78 10.98
CA TYR A 253 7.19 7.63 11.89
C TYR A 253 8.61 7.17 12.23
#